data_AF-A0A4Y8P7W7-F1
#
_entry.id   AF-A0A4Y8P7W7-F1
#
_cell.length_a   1.000
_cell.length_b   1.000
_cell.length_c   1.000
_cell.angle_alpha   90.00
_cell.angle_beta   90.00
_cell.angle_gamma   90.00
#
_symmetry.space_group_name_H-M   'P 1'
#
loop_
_entity.id
_entity.type
_entity.pdbx_description
1 polymer ?
#
loop_
_entity_poly.entity_id
_entity_poly.type
_entity_poly.pdbx_seq_one_letter_code
_entity_poly.pdbx_strand_id
1 'polypeptide(L)'
;MSPNELNGSEEKEMRFEEAFKKLQEIVNSLESGQLPLEDLLQKYEEGKRLLKICDEKLNQAEQRIIVLSQRENNGVQNKDD
;
A
#
# COMPACT_ATOMS: atom_id res chain seq x y z
N MET A 1 12.00 -17.50 22.77
CA MET A 1 12.13 -16.41 21.78
C MET A 1 10.86 -16.43 20.96
N SER A 2 10.15 -15.30 20.88
CA SER A 2 8.80 -15.25 20.31
C SER A 2 8.84 -15.29 18.77
N PRO A 3 7.88 -15.93 18.08
CA PRO A 3 7.95 -16.19 16.63
C PRO A 3 7.72 -14.98 15.69
N ASN A 4 7.80 -13.74 16.17
CA ASN A 4 7.20 -12.60 15.46
C ASN A 4 8.18 -11.65 14.72
N GLU A 5 9.42 -12.08 14.42
CA GLU A 5 10.44 -11.19 13.84
C GLU A 5 10.69 -11.38 12.32
N LEU A 6 9.94 -12.27 11.63
CA LEU A 6 10.19 -12.58 10.21
C LEU A 6 9.32 -11.79 9.20
N ASN A 7 8.39 -10.94 9.64
CA ASN A 7 7.34 -10.42 8.75
C ASN A 7 7.60 -9.02 8.16
N GLY A 8 8.78 -8.41 8.39
CA GLY A 8 9.06 -7.02 7.99
C GLY A 8 9.59 -6.82 6.56
N SER A 9 10.05 -7.88 5.90
CA SER A 9 10.75 -7.81 4.60
C SER A 9 9.79 -8.00 3.41
N GLU A 10 8.87 -8.95 3.50
CA GLU A 10 7.95 -9.29 2.40
C GLU A 10 6.88 -8.22 2.15
N GLU A 11 6.47 -7.47 3.18
CA GLU A 11 5.51 -6.38 3.01
C GLU A 11 6.02 -5.21 2.18
N LYS A 12 7.31 -4.87 2.36
CA LYS A 12 7.93 -3.75 1.64
C LYS A 12 8.03 -4.06 0.14
N GLU A 13 8.22 -5.32 -0.20
CA GLU A 13 8.34 -5.80 -1.57
C GLU A 13 6.98 -6.06 -2.25
N MET A 14 5.89 -6.16 -1.49
CA MET A 14 4.56 -6.35 -2.06
C MET A 14 4.20 -5.24 -3.05
N ARG A 15 3.69 -5.62 -4.23
CA ARG A 15 3.24 -4.67 -5.26
C ARG A 15 1.86 -4.12 -4.90
N PHE A 16 1.55 -2.92 -5.41
CA PHE A 16 0.27 -2.27 -5.13
C PHE A 16 -0.90 -3.14 -5.58
N GLU A 17 -0.84 -3.70 -6.78
CA GLU A 17 -1.93 -4.50 -7.36
C GLU A 17 -2.20 -5.77 -6.54
N GLU A 18 -1.15 -6.38 -5.97
CA GLU A 18 -1.27 -7.56 -5.12
C GLU A 18 -1.86 -7.21 -3.76
N ALA A 19 -1.38 -6.12 -3.13
CA ALA A 19 -1.90 -5.65 -1.85
C ALA A 19 -3.38 -5.26 -1.97
N PHE A 20 -3.74 -4.54 -3.03
CA PHE A 20 -5.11 -4.12 -3.30
C PHE A 20 -6.03 -5.32 -3.54
N LYS A 21 -5.60 -6.31 -4.33
CA LYS A 21 -6.39 -7.53 -4.57
C LYS A 21 -6.66 -8.29 -3.27
N LYS A 22 -5.64 -8.50 -2.44
CA LYS A 22 -5.80 -9.15 -1.13
C LYS A 22 -6.74 -8.37 -0.21
N LEU A 23 -6.65 -7.04 -0.22
CA LEU A 23 -7.53 -6.17 0.56
C LEU A 23 -9.00 -6.35 0.12
N GLN A 24 -9.27 -6.40 -1.19
CA GLN A 24 -10.61 -6.66 -1.72
C GLN A 24 -11.15 -8.03 -1.28
N GLU A 25 -10.33 -9.07 -1.32
CA GLU A 25 -10.71 -10.41 -0.85
C GLU A 25 -11.06 -10.42 0.65
N ILE A 26 -10.31 -9.67 1.46
CA ILE A 26 -10.58 -9.51 2.89
C ILE A 26 -11.91 -8.77 3.11
N VAL A 27 -12.14 -7.64 2.42
CA VAL A 27 -13.39 -6.88 2.52
C VAL A 27 -14.58 -7.77 2.16
N ASN A 28 -14.51 -8.50 1.05
CA ASN A 28 -15.56 -9.46 0.66
C ASN A 28 -15.80 -10.53 1.73
N SER A 29 -14.73 -11.01 2.38
CA SER A 29 -14.83 -12.00 3.45
C SER A 29 -15.51 -11.42 4.70
N LEU A 30 -15.16 -10.20 5.09
CA LEU A 30 -15.76 -9.50 6.23
C LEU A 30 -17.24 -9.18 5.97
N GLU A 31 -17.59 -8.74 4.76
CA GLU A 31 -18.96 -8.43 4.36
C GLU A 31 -19.86 -9.67 4.29
N SER A 32 -19.29 -10.86 4.05
CA SER A 32 -20.06 -12.10 4.04
C SER A 32 -20.73 -12.41 5.40
N GLY A 33 -20.17 -11.90 6.50
CA GLY A 33 -20.68 -12.10 7.86
C GLY A 33 -20.62 -13.55 8.37
N GLN A 34 -19.96 -14.46 7.65
CA GLN A 34 -19.90 -15.89 8.00
C GLN A 34 -18.65 -16.29 8.78
N LEU A 35 -17.79 -15.32 9.12
CA LEU A 35 -16.53 -15.58 9.79
C LEU A 35 -16.71 -15.67 11.33
N PRO A 36 -16.09 -16.66 11.99
CA PRO A 36 -15.89 -16.65 13.44
C PRO A 36 -15.22 -15.36 13.93
N LEU A 37 -15.44 -15.02 15.20
CA LEU A 37 -14.90 -13.79 15.80
C LEU A 37 -13.36 -13.69 15.71
N GLU A 38 -12.65 -14.79 15.93
CA GLU A 38 -11.18 -14.83 15.83
C GLU A 38 -10.72 -14.53 14.39
N ASP A 39 -11.37 -15.15 13.40
CA ASP A 39 -11.07 -14.92 11.98
C ASP A 39 -11.41 -13.48 11.56
N LEU A 40 -12.50 -12.90 12.08
CA LEU A 40 -12.86 -11.50 11.85
C LEU A 40 -11.75 -10.56 12.33
N LEU A 41 -11.23 -10.77 13.54
CA LEU A 41 -10.14 -9.97 14.09
C LEU A 41 -8.87 -10.09 13.25
N GLN A 42 -8.50 -11.31 12.87
CA GLN A 42 -7.31 -11.55 12.05
C GLN A 42 -7.44 -10.90 10.66
N LYS A 43 -8.61 -11.05 10.01
CA LYS A 43 -8.89 -10.43 8.71
C LYS A 43 -8.89 -8.91 8.79
N TYR A 44 -9.41 -8.33 9.88
CA TYR A 44 -9.39 -6.89 10.09
C TYR A 44 -7.97 -6.34 10.28
N GLU A 45 -7.13 -7.01 11.07
CA GLU A 45 -5.73 -6.62 11.26
C GLU A 45 -4.95 -6.67 9.93
N GLU A 46 -5.11 -7.75 9.18
CA GLU A 46 -4.48 -7.90 7.87
C GLU A 46 -5.01 -6.86 6.86
N GLY A 47 -6.31 -6.57 6.88
CA GLY A 47 -6.91 -5.52 6.06
C GLY A 47 -6.30 -4.15 6.34
N LYS A 48 -6.12 -3.78 7.62
CA LYS A 48 -5.44 -2.52 7.99
C LYS A 48 -3.98 -2.48 7.53
N ARG A 49 -3.28 -3.61 7.61
CA ARG A 49 -1.89 -3.74 7.16
C ARG A 49 -1.78 -3.49 5.65
N LEU A 50 -2.62 -4.16 4.86
CA LEU A 50 -2.66 -4.01 3.40
C LEU A 50 -3.09 -2.60 2.98
N LEU A 51 -4.03 -1.98 3.70
CA LEU A 51 -4.43 -0.59 3.47
C LEU A 51 -3.24 0.36 3.63
N LYS A 52 -2.43 0.17 4.68
CA LYS A 52 -1.21 0.96 4.91
C LYS A 52 -0.20 0.80 3.77
N ILE A 53 0.00 -0.43 3.28
CA ILE A 53 0.88 -0.69 2.13
C ILE A 53 0.36 0.03 0.89
N CYS A 54 -0.94 -0.03 0.61
CA CYS A 54 -1.54 0.65 -0.53
C CYS A 54 -1.31 2.16 -0.46
N ASP A 55 -1.57 2.78 0.70
CA ASP A 55 -1.36 4.21 0.93
C ASP A 55 0.11 4.61 0.74
N GLU A 56 1.06 3.86 1.30
CA GLU A 56 2.49 4.11 1.13
C GLU A 56 2.92 4.05 -0.35
N LYS A 57 2.41 3.09 -1.13
CA LYS A 57 2.74 2.96 -2.56
C LYS A 57 2.13 4.10 -3.38
N LEU A 58 0.91 4.51 -3.09
CA LEU A 58 0.26 5.65 -3.76
C LEU A 58 1.00 6.96 -3.46
N ASN A 59 1.35 7.19 -2.19
CA ASN A 59 2.13 8.36 -1.78
C ASN A 59 3.49 8.39 -2.49
N GLN A 60 4.20 7.26 -2.58
CA GLN A 60 5.47 7.18 -3.32
C GLN A 60 5.30 7.49 -4.81
N ALA A 61 4.23 7.00 -5.44
CA ALA A 61 3.93 7.27 -6.84
C ALA A 61 3.62 8.75 -7.07
N GLU A 62 2.80 9.37 -6.21
CA GLU A 62 2.47 10.79 -6.26
C GLU A 62 3.72 11.66 -6.13
N GLN A 63 4.57 11.40 -5.13
CA GLN A 63 5.83 12.12 -4.93
C GLN A 63 6.74 12.02 -6.16
N ARG A 64 6.79 10.84 -6.80
CA ARG A 64 7.58 10.66 -8.02
C ARG A 64 7.04 11.50 -9.17
N ILE A 65 5.72 11.57 -9.34
CA ILE A 65 5.07 12.42 -10.35
C ILE A 65 5.42 13.89 -10.08
N ILE A 66 5.27 14.35 -8.84
CA ILE A 66 5.59 15.74 -8.45
C ILE A 66 7.04 16.09 -8.81
N VAL A 67 8.01 15.23 -8.46
CA VAL A 67 9.43 15.45 -8.77
C VAL A 67 9.68 15.49 -10.28
N LEU A 68 9.02 14.64 -11.07
CA LEU A 68 9.14 14.63 -12.52
C LEU A 68 8.58 15.93 -13.13
N SER A 69 7.38 16.34 -12.72
CA SER A 69 6.74 17.57 -13.19
C SER A 69 7.54 18.83 -12.83
N GLN A 70 8.19 18.87 -11.66
CA GLN A 70 9.07 19.99 -11.29
C GLN A 70 10.33 20.06 -12.16
N ARG A 71 10.92 18.90 -12.51
CA ARG A 71 12.08 18.84 -13.40
C ARG A 71 11.75 19.28 -14.82
N GLU A 72 10.57 18.91 -15.32
CA GLU A 72 10.10 19.35 -16.63
C GLU A 72 9.91 20.88 -16.70
N ASN A 73 9.35 21.49 -15.65
CA ASN A 73 9.17 22.95 -15.60
C ASN A 73 10.50 23.73 -15.49
N ASN A 74 11.48 23.21 -14.76
CA ASN A 74 12.79 23.87 -14.61
C ASN A 74 13.68 23.78 -15.87
N GLY A 75 13.33 22.94 -16.85
CA GLY A 75 14.03 22.85 -18.14
C GLY A 75 13.68 23.95 -19.14
N VAL A 76 12.67 24.79 -18.84
CA VAL A 76 12.10 25.77 -19.79
C VAL A 76 12.61 27.20 -19.56
N GLN A 77 13.36 27.48 -18.48
CA GLN A 77 13.82 28.85 -18.16
C GLN A 77 15.28 29.19 -18.53
N ASN A 78 15.97 28.38 -19.35
CA ASN A 78 17.34 28.70 -19.81
C ASN A 78 17.41 28.88 -21.33
N LYS A 79 16.60 29.77 -21.88
CA LYS A 79 16.85 30.49 -23.14
C LYS A 79 16.28 31.89 -22.97
N ASP A 80 17.05 32.89 -23.36
CA ASP A 80 16.73 34.33 -23.37
C ASP A 80 17.24 35.12 -22.15
N ASP A 81 18.57 35.24 -22.04
CA ASP A 81 19.29 36.53 -21.93
C ASP A 81 20.80 36.34 -22.17
#